data_AF-A0A9W9B456-F1
#
_entry.id   AF-A0A9W9B456-F1
#
_cell.length_a   1.000
_cell.length_b   1.000
_cell.length_c   1.000
_cell.angle_alpha   90.00
_cell.angle_beta   90.00
_cell.angle_gamma   90.00
#
_symmetry.space_group_name_H-M   'P 1'
#
loop_
_entity.id
_entity.type
_entity.pdbx_description
1 polymer ?
#
loop_
_entity_poly.entity_id
_entity_poly.type
_entity_poly.pdbx_seq_one_letter_code
_entity_poly.pdbx_strand_id
1 'polypeptide(L)'
;MKEYLESGLDPVDITMLTASASLDSSSQLPSEAQDSWPTRSNSEDLALVLFENNEHGTSYFKGDILASCFKKMADRGLIVTVVLDCCFSGSILRTGNVRGVGIRSVKYNPTVEAATSPEHQDDFGSHDGDYPLRSYTLLNQWLVDPKDYTILSACGPHEIAHELELSTGERRGALSYFLVEALSALRKRGVDINHESIYEYMRIRFHASWPRQTPMRYGNKNFSFFGGPAIASSRPFAYVYTKNNSLCLDAGEAHGVHTGDIYKLHPPEWLGDSANQVGDTSVTARVDTVRCLTSDLTNVEPETTKKEIGTGWHAKLLTSLSQRKISVRLPANVYDRVHQAKTLEDQSYLHLCISDDDGEACMFNVVFNDQGHYEILDGLGGTIANLPSIPAGAQGAEQRLMDTLQHLSKFKYAEGIENRTPDTSFEMLFSLVSYVCDEEPSISSVFDVEHGGTWQLEIENKGKTALYFTLFNFTPSWKIKNLLSELGHNGFWVLEPNSKAVLPLVMKVPELLQIKGTRCCEDIIKVFITSKATSFPSMILPEIPLYRSHYRGQHDEARDGLLALNTGLTGSPSGHNTGYERWATQNFIIKTRMT
;
A
#
# COMPACT_ATOMS: atom_id res chain seq x y z
N MET A 1 14.47 27.93 -6.56
CA MET A 1 14.93 26.74 -5.79
C MET A 1 16.44 26.53 -5.92
N LYS A 2 17.00 26.46 -7.15
CA LYS A 2 18.45 26.48 -7.38
C LYS A 2 19.14 27.70 -6.73
N GLU A 3 18.60 28.91 -6.92
CA GLU A 3 19.11 30.14 -6.26
C GLU A 3 18.99 30.14 -4.73
N TYR A 4 17.94 29.53 -4.16
CA TYR A 4 17.76 29.45 -2.70
C TYR A 4 18.78 28.50 -2.04
N LEU A 5 19.26 27.51 -2.79
CA LEU A 5 20.29 26.56 -2.34
C LEU A 5 21.72 27.04 -2.68
N GLU A 6 21.88 27.95 -3.64
CA GLU A 6 23.18 28.52 -4.05
C GLU A 6 23.54 29.80 -3.27
N SER A 7 22.58 30.55 -2.74
CA SER A 7 22.81 31.83 -2.03
C SER A 7 23.17 31.69 -0.55
N GLY A 8 23.85 30.60 -0.17
CA GLY A 8 24.11 30.17 1.21
C GLY A 8 24.23 31.28 2.26
N LEU A 9 23.20 31.39 3.10
CA LEU A 9 23.29 32.16 4.35
C LEU A 9 22.75 31.43 5.58
N ASP A 10 21.94 30.37 5.44
CA ASP A 10 21.59 29.51 6.58
C ASP A 10 21.66 28.01 6.21
N PRO A 11 22.43 27.18 6.93
CA PRO A 11 22.33 25.73 6.81
C PRO A 11 20.93 25.29 7.25
N VAL A 12 20.29 24.39 6.48
CA VAL A 12 19.13 23.65 6.99
C VAL A 12 19.64 22.75 8.11
N ASP A 13 19.40 23.16 9.34
CA ASP A 13 19.82 22.44 10.53
C ASP A 13 18.89 21.23 10.72
N ILE A 14 19.32 20.07 10.19
CA ILE A 14 18.64 18.80 10.45
C ILE A 14 19.22 18.24 11.75
N THR A 15 18.57 18.56 12.87
CA THR A 15 18.87 17.91 14.15
C THR A 15 18.25 16.51 14.18
N MET A 16 19.08 15.48 14.02
CA MET A 16 18.70 14.10 14.34
C MET A 16 19.06 13.81 15.80
N LEU A 17 18.05 13.60 16.66
CA LEU A 17 18.26 13.18 18.04
C LEU A 17 18.43 11.64 18.08
N THR A 18 19.65 11.17 18.33
CA THR A 18 19.94 9.77 18.61
C THR A 18 20.26 9.58 20.09
N ALA A 19 19.68 8.56 20.72
CA ALA A 19 19.92 8.26 22.13
C ALA A 19 21.26 7.52 22.31
N SER A 20 22.03 7.91 23.32
CA SER A 20 23.29 7.23 23.72
C SER A 20 23.05 6.22 24.85
N ALA A 21 23.92 5.20 24.95
CA ALA A 21 23.77 4.03 25.82
C ALA A 21 23.94 4.28 27.33
N SER A 22 23.32 3.42 28.16
CA SER A 22 23.31 3.49 29.64
C SER A 22 24.52 2.82 30.31
N LEU A 23 24.94 3.39 31.43
CA LEU A 23 25.95 2.90 32.37
C LEU A 23 25.29 2.11 33.52
N ASP A 24 25.89 0.98 33.89
CA ASP A 24 25.67 0.15 35.10
C ASP A 24 24.73 -1.07 35.04
N SER A 25 25.22 -2.19 35.61
CA SER A 25 24.92 -3.57 35.19
C SER A 25 24.60 -4.59 36.30
N SER A 26 24.29 -4.18 37.55
CA SER A 26 24.44 -5.10 38.70
C SER A 26 23.25 -5.35 39.66
N SER A 27 22.00 -4.96 39.38
CA SER A 27 20.86 -5.30 40.28
C SER A 27 19.75 -6.13 39.61
N GLN A 28 19.26 -7.16 40.32
CA GLN A 28 18.31 -8.18 39.81
C GLN A 28 16.95 -8.27 40.53
N LEU A 29 16.52 -7.30 41.35
CA LEU A 29 15.14 -7.24 41.89
C LEU A 29 14.61 -5.80 41.92
N PRO A 30 13.34 -5.54 41.53
CA PRO A 30 12.68 -4.24 41.72
C PRO A 30 12.29 -3.99 43.18
N SER A 31 12.24 -2.71 43.58
CA SER A 31 11.96 -2.25 44.95
C SER A 31 10.49 -1.87 45.23
N GLU A 32 9.59 -1.88 44.22
CA GLU A 32 8.22 -1.40 44.37
C GLU A 32 7.16 -2.47 44.71
N ALA A 33 6.05 -2.02 45.32
CA ALA A 33 4.90 -2.84 45.72
C ALA A 33 4.06 -3.34 44.52
N GLN A 34 3.36 -4.45 44.71
CA GLN A 34 2.62 -5.18 43.67
C GLN A 34 1.47 -4.39 43.01
N ASP A 35 0.94 -3.40 43.72
CA ASP A 35 -0.13 -2.53 43.22
C ASP A 35 0.39 -1.39 42.32
N SER A 36 1.71 -1.21 42.26
CA SER A 36 2.42 -0.28 41.36
C SER A 36 2.85 -0.95 40.05
N TRP A 37 2.48 -2.23 39.84
CA TRP A 37 2.85 -2.97 38.64
C TRP A 37 2.06 -2.47 37.43
N PRO A 38 2.68 -2.36 36.25
CA PRO A 38 1.98 -1.96 35.05
C PRO A 38 0.92 -3.01 34.70
N THR A 39 -0.35 -2.68 34.97
CA THR A 39 -1.51 -3.44 34.49
C THR A 39 -1.85 -3.02 33.07
N ARG A 40 -2.50 -3.91 32.32
CA ARG A 40 -2.94 -3.68 30.93
C ARG A 40 -3.83 -2.43 30.78
N SER A 41 -4.52 -2.03 31.84
CA SER A 41 -5.34 -0.82 31.91
C SER A 41 -4.54 0.50 32.05
N ASN A 42 -3.27 0.43 32.42
CA ASN A 42 -2.44 1.60 32.76
C ASN A 42 -1.27 1.81 31.77
N SER A 43 -1.16 0.97 30.72
CA SER A 43 0.02 0.94 29.84
C SER A 43 -0.31 1.13 28.36
N GLU A 44 -1.45 1.73 28.04
CA GLU A 44 -2.01 1.72 26.68
C GLU A 44 -1.77 3.00 25.86
N ASP A 45 -1.11 4.01 26.42
CA ASP A 45 -0.79 5.26 25.70
C ASP A 45 0.67 5.32 25.23
N LEU A 46 0.86 5.62 23.94
CA LEU A 46 2.16 5.97 23.37
C LEU A 46 2.67 7.25 24.03
N ALA A 47 3.91 7.26 24.53
CA ALA A 47 4.58 8.48 24.98
C ALA A 47 6.01 8.55 24.45
N LEU A 48 6.42 9.74 24.03
CA LEU A 48 7.82 10.05 23.74
C LEU A 48 8.50 10.46 25.06
N VAL A 49 9.64 9.86 25.36
CA VAL A 49 10.44 10.24 26.52
C VAL A 49 11.24 11.48 26.18
N LEU A 50 10.98 12.59 26.85
CA LEU A 50 11.76 13.81 26.74
C LEU A 50 12.87 13.77 27.78
N PHE A 51 14.10 14.12 27.38
CA PHE A 51 15.20 14.31 28.32
C PHE A 51 15.21 15.75 28.80
N GLU A 52 15.10 15.93 30.11
CA GLU A 52 14.93 17.25 30.73
C GLU A 52 15.88 17.40 31.91
N ASN A 53 16.21 18.64 32.23
CA ASN A 53 16.95 18.96 33.44
C ASN A 53 15.99 19.11 34.63
N ASN A 54 15.21 18.06 34.92
CA ASN A 54 14.28 17.99 36.04
C ASN A 54 14.76 16.94 37.07
N GLU A 55 14.07 16.82 38.21
CA GLU A 55 14.45 15.89 39.29
C GLU A 55 14.57 14.43 38.83
N HIS A 56 13.83 14.06 37.78
CA HIS A 56 13.81 12.70 37.24
C HIS A 56 14.63 12.54 35.94
N GLY A 57 15.29 13.59 35.47
CA GLY A 57 16.04 13.64 34.21
C GLY A 57 15.19 13.47 32.93
N THR A 58 13.88 13.23 33.06
CA THR A 58 12.98 12.88 31.96
C THR A 58 11.53 13.29 32.24
N SER A 59 10.75 13.45 31.18
CA SER A 59 9.29 13.61 31.22
C SER A 59 8.64 12.82 30.08
N TYR A 60 7.31 12.67 30.11
CA TYR A 60 6.56 11.97 29.07
C TYR A 60 5.73 12.92 28.22
N PHE A 61 6.03 12.98 26.93
CA PHE A 61 5.20 13.64 25.95
C PHE A 61 4.18 12.66 25.37
N LYS A 62 2.96 12.75 25.90
CA LYS A 62 1.88 11.83 25.57
C LYS A 62 1.43 11.98 24.13
N GLY A 63 0.97 10.87 23.59
CA GLY A 63 0.54 10.75 22.22
C GLY A 63 -0.60 11.71 21.86
N ASP A 64 -1.66 11.73 22.65
CA ASP A 64 -2.81 12.64 22.48
C ASP A 64 -2.39 14.11 22.28
N ILE A 65 -1.43 14.60 23.07
CA ILE A 65 -0.87 15.94 22.93
C ILE A 65 -0.12 16.08 21.60
N LEU A 66 0.71 15.09 21.24
CA LEU A 66 1.44 15.06 19.97
C LEU A 66 0.49 15.16 18.75
N ALA A 67 -0.64 14.43 18.77
CA ALA A 67 -1.63 14.52 17.70
C ALA A 67 -2.36 15.85 17.66
N SER A 68 -2.73 16.41 18.82
CA SER A 68 -3.33 17.75 18.90
C SER A 68 -2.41 18.80 18.26
N CYS A 69 -1.11 18.71 18.51
CA CYS A 69 -0.10 19.55 17.87
C CYS A 69 -0.07 19.38 16.35
N PHE A 70 -0.03 18.16 15.83
CA PHE A 70 -0.04 17.91 14.39
C PHE A 70 -1.32 18.41 13.71
N LYS A 71 -2.47 18.20 14.35
CA LYS A 71 -3.74 18.73 13.87
C LYS A 71 -3.74 20.25 13.81
N LYS A 72 -3.27 20.94 14.85
CA LYS A 72 -3.18 22.42 14.83
C LYS A 72 -2.24 22.93 13.74
N MET A 73 -1.15 22.22 13.45
CA MET A 73 -0.25 22.54 12.35
C MET A 73 -0.96 22.38 11.00
N ALA A 74 -1.63 21.25 10.80
CA ALA A 74 -2.40 20.95 9.58
C ALA A 74 -3.57 21.92 9.37
N ASP A 75 -4.35 22.24 10.41
CA ASP A 75 -5.47 23.19 10.37
C ASP A 75 -4.99 24.63 10.03
N ARG A 76 -3.71 24.93 10.28
CA ARG A 76 -3.04 26.18 9.85
C ARG A 76 -2.46 26.11 8.43
N GLY A 77 -2.70 25.03 7.70
CA GLY A 77 -2.25 24.82 6.32
C GLY A 77 -0.80 24.35 6.18
N LEU A 78 -0.16 23.88 7.26
CA LEU A 78 1.19 23.29 7.17
C LEU A 78 1.12 21.87 6.61
N ILE A 79 2.05 21.52 5.73
CA ILE A 79 2.30 20.13 5.32
C ILE A 79 3.22 19.51 6.37
N VAL A 80 2.70 18.53 7.12
CA VAL A 80 3.43 17.91 8.23
C VAL A 80 3.82 16.48 7.89
N THR A 81 5.11 16.18 7.99
CA THR A 81 5.65 14.82 7.92
C THR A 81 6.31 14.48 9.25
N VAL A 82 5.93 13.35 9.83
CA VAL A 82 6.42 12.87 11.11
C VAL A 82 7.15 11.56 10.89
N VAL A 83 8.39 11.47 11.35
CA VAL A 83 9.19 10.24 11.27
C VAL A 83 9.46 9.75 12.69
N LEU A 84 8.97 8.55 13.01
CA LEU A 84 9.06 7.94 14.33
C LEU A 84 9.89 6.66 14.25
N ASP A 85 11.18 6.79 14.49
CA ASP A 85 12.08 5.65 14.61
C ASP A 85 12.03 5.02 16.01
N CYS A 86 10.85 4.56 16.42
CA CYS A 86 10.63 3.95 17.73
C CYS A 86 9.62 2.81 17.62
N CYS A 87 9.47 2.01 18.68
CA CYS A 87 8.41 1.00 18.75
C CYS A 87 7.07 1.73 18.78
N PHE A 88 6.32 1.68 17.68
CA PHE A 88 5.12 2.48 17.45
C PHE A 88 3.85 1.90 18.12
N SER A 89 4.03 1.11 19.18
CA SER A 89 2.92 0.59 19.95
C SER A 89 3.23 0.52 21.43
N GLY A 90 2.39 1.17 22.21
CA GLY A 90 2.31 0.98 23.65
C GLY A 90 1.88 -0.44 24.04
N SER A 91 1.40 -1.27 23.10
CA SER A 91 0.77 -2.57 23.40
C SER A 91 1.73 -3.72 23.71
N ILE A 92 3.04 -3.57 23.53
CA ILE A 92 3.97 -4.63 23.94
C ILE A 92 4.16 -4.54 25.46
N LEU A 93 3.25 -5.16 26.21
CA LEU A 93 3.56 -5.67 27.54
C LEU A 93 4.75 -6.63 27.37
N ARG A 94 5.94 -6.16 27.71
CA ARG A 94 7.19 -6.92 27.61
C ARG A 94 7.29 -7.91 28.77
N THR A 95 6.33 -8.82 28.85
CA THR A 95 6.41 -9.98 29.73
C THR A 95 7.36 -10.99 29.11
N GLY A 96 8.64 -10.90 29.44
CA GLY A 96 9.65 -11.86 29.01
C GLY A 96 11.03 -11.23 28.91
N ASN A 97 12.06 -12.05 29.14
CA ASN A 97 13.49 -11.73 29.21
C ASN A 97 14.13 -11.16 27.92
N VAL A 98 13.41 -10.39 27.10
CA VAL A 98 13.95 -9.73 25.90
C VAL A 98 14.64 -8.42 26.30
N ARG A 99 15.73 -8.52 27.07
CA ARG A 99 16.75 -7.46 27.15
C ARG A 99 17.70 -7.61 25.97
N GLY A 100 17.25 -7.23 24.78
CA GLY A 100 18.10 -7.20 23.60
C GLY A 100 18.92 -5.90 23.53
N VAL A 101 20.24 -6.01 23.44
CA VAL A 101 21.11 -4.91 22.96
C VAL A 101 20.66 -4.61 21.53
N GLY A 102 19.83 -3.58 21.31
CA GLY A 102 19.15 -3.45 20.01
C GLY A 102 17.85 -2.68 19.96
N ILE A 103 17.14 -2.51 21.08
CA ILE A 103 15.73 -2.10 21.06
C ILE A 103 15.58 -0.60 21.32
N ARG A 104 14.87 0.11 20.43
CA ARG A 104 14.63 1.56 20.47
C ARG A 104 13.46 1.93 21.40
N SER A 105 13.66 1.82 22.71
CA SER A 105 12.63 2.16 23.71
C SER A 105 13.19 2.24 25.13
N VAL A 106 12.53 3.01 25.99
CA VAL A 106 12.81 3.10 27.42
C VAL A 106 11.71 2.36 28.20
N LYS A 107 12.04 1.81 29.37
CA LYS A 107 11.03 1.23 30.26
C LYS A 107 10.16 2.35 30.84
N TYR A 108 8.85 2.15 30.83
CA TYR A 108 7.92 3.05 31.50
C TYR A 108 8.22 3.10 33.01
N ASN A 109 8.17 4.31 33.58
CA ASN A 109 8.41 4.60 34.99
C ASN A 109 7.20 5.38 35.54
N PRO A 110 6.34 4.76 36.36
CA PRO A 110 5.12 5.40 36.87
C PRO A 110 5.42 6.62 37.76
N THR A 111 6.59 6.66 38.40
CA THR A 111 7.01 7.77 39.24
C THR A 111 7.27 9.04 38.42
N VAL A 112 7.78 8.89 37.19
CA VAL A 112 8.01 10.01 36.27
C VAL A 112 6.68 10.57 35.76
N GLU A 113 5.70 9.71 35.47
CA GLU A 113 4.37 10.15 35.06
C GLU A 113 3.66 10.91 36.18
N ALA A 114 3.70 10.40 37.41
CA ALA A 114 3.08 11.06 38.56
C ALA A 114 3.70 12.44 38.87
N ALA A 115 4.98 12.64 38.55
CA ALA A 115 5.69 13.90 38.71
C ALA A 115 5.52 14.86 37.51
N THR A 116 5.06 14.37 36.37
CA THR A 116 4.76 15.19 35.19
C THR A 116 3.48 15.98 35.49
N SER A 117 3.62 17.22 35.95
CA SER A 117 2.48 18.05 36.35
C SER A 117 1.54 18.35 35.16
N PRO A 118 0.21 18.34 35.37
CA PRO A 118 -0.77 18.68 34.33
C PRO A 118 -0.74 20.16 33.91
N GLU A 119 0.11 20.99 34.52
CA GLU A 119 0.18 22.44 34.32
C GLU A 119 0.60 22.86 32.89
N HIS A 120 1.15 21.95 32.08
CA HIS A 120 1.43 22.19 30.65
C HIS A 120 0.35 21.65 29.69
N GLN A 121 -0.71 21.03 30.20
CA GLN A 121 -1.81 20.48 29.38
C GLN A 121 -2.84 21.54 28.99
N ASP A 122 -2.98 22.63 29.78
CA ASP A 122 -3.99 23.67 29.56
C ASP A 122 -3.67 24.61 28.38
N ASP A 123 -2.40 24.73 27.97
CA ASP A 123 -2.00 25.59 26.83
C ASP A 123 -2.42 24.99 25.47
N PHE A 124 -2.77 23.70 25.46
CA PHE A 124 -3.16 22.97 24.25
C PHE A 124 -4.66 22.74 24.09
N GLY A 125 -5.49 23.29 24.99
CA GLY A 125 -6.95 23.37 24.84
C GLY A 125 -7.67 22.06 25.17
N SER A 126 -8.68 22.18 26.02
CA SER A 126 -9.59 21.11 26.43
C SER A 126 -10.45 20.61 25.26
N HIS A 127 -10.69 19.29 25.24
CA HIS A 127 -11.58 18.61 24.31
C HIS A 127 -13.02 19.11 24.46
N ASP A 128 -13.54 19.79 23.44
CA ASP A 128 -14.99 19.96 23.23
C ASP A 128 -15.30 19.44 21.82
N GLY A 129 -15.68 18.17 21.75
CA GLY A 129 -15.86 17.43 20.51
C GLY A 129 -16.50 16.08 20.79
N ASP A 130 -17.82 16.12 21.01
CA ASP A 130 -18.69 14.96 21.16
C ASP A 130 -18.70 14.13 19.86
N TYR A 131 -17.72 13.24 19.72
CA TYR A 131 -17.74 12.20 18.70
C TYR A 131 -18.43 10.97 19.31
N PRO A 132 -19.53 10.47 18.72
CA PRO A 132 -20.24 9.32 19.27
C PRO A 132 -19.33 8.09 19.23
N LEU A 133 -18.79 7.77 20.41
CA LEU A 133 -17.99 6.61 20.74
C LEU A 133 -18.85 5.34 20.54
N ARG A 134 -18.72 4.68 19.38
CA ARG A 134 -19.35 3.37 19.12
C ARG A 134 -18.30 2.31 18.80
N SER A 135 -18.12 1.42 19.78
CA SER A 135 -17.66 0.03 19.74
C SER A 135 -16.22 -0.30 19.30
N TYR A 136 -15.37 -0.47 20.32
CA TYR A 136 -14.54 -1.66 20.58
C TYR A 136 -13.42 -2.05 19.58
N THR A 137 -12.57 -1.13 19.13
CA THR A 137 -11.12 -1.35 18.82
C THR A 137 -10.37 -0.03 18.52
N LEU A 138 -10.85 1.08 19.08
CA LEU A 138 -10.52 2.44 18.67
C LEU A 138 -9.26 3.02 19.35
N LEU A 139 -8.33 2.18 19.81
CA LEU A 139 -7.14 2.64 20.52
C LEU A 139 -6.08 3.31 19.60
N ASN A 140 -6.22 3.20 18.27
CA ASN A 140 -5.18 3.62 17.32
C ASN A 140 -5.60 4.70 16.31
N GLN A 141 -6.84 5.19 16.27
CA GLN A 141 -7.25 6.13 15.20
C GLN A 141 -6.69 7.56 15.35
N TRP A 142 -6.36 7.99 16.56
CA TRP A 142 -5.99 9.39 16.84
C TRP A 142 -4.68 9.84 16.18
N LEU A 143 -3.78 8.90 15.84
CA LEU A 143 -2.56 9.15 15.08
C LEU A 143 -2.60 8.54 13.65
N VAL A 144 -3.62 7.74 13.32
CA VAL A 144 -3.65 6.87 12.12
C VAL A 144 -4.64 7.31 11.03
N ASP A 145 -5.54 8.26 11.30
CA ASP A 145 -6.30 8.98 10.23
C ASP A 145 -5.81 10.42 9.97
N PRO A 146 -4.53 10.66 9.60
CA PRO A 146 -4.13 11.98 9.17
C PRO A 146 -4.48 12.23 7.71
N LYS A 147 -5.66 12.80 7.49
CA LYS A 147 -6.01 13.36 6.19
C LYS A 147 -5.01 14.42 5.72
N ASP A 148 -4.43 15.13 6.69
CA ASP A 148 -3.63 16.35 6.47
C ASP A 148 -2.16 16.25 6.91
N TYR A 149 -1.70 15.08 7.36
CA TYR A 149 -0.28 14.83 7.66
C TYR A 149 0.15 13.41 7.26
N THR A 150 1.45 13.15 7.28
CA THR A 150 2.02 11.83 6.96
C THR A 150 2.88 11.35 8.12
N ILE A 151 2.73 10.09 8.52
CA ILE A 151 3.62 9.46 9.51
C ILE A 151 4.37 8.30 8.87
N LEU A 152 5.68 8.24 9.11
CA LEU A 152 6.53 7.08 8.85
C LEU A 152 6.97 6.48 10.18
N SER A 153 6.59 5.23 10.48
CA SER A 153 7.00 4.52 11.69
C SER A 153 7.99 3.40 11.39
N ALA A 154 8.87 3.09 12.35
CA ALA A 154 9.94 2.10 12.16
C ALA A 154 9.46 0.67 12.00
N CYS A 155 8.31 0.36 12.59
CA CYS A 155 7.79 -0.99 12.67
C CYS A 155 6.25 -0.97 12.69
N GLY A 156 5.64 -2.11 12.41
CA GLY A 156 4.21 -2.31 12.60
C GLY A 156 3.81 -2.18 14.08
N PRO A 157 2.51 -2.04 14.37
CA PRO A 157 2.02 -1.81 15.73
C PRO A 157 2.27 -2.97 16.71
N HIS A 158 2.89 -4.08 16.31
CA HIS A 158 3.23 -5.19 17.23
C HIS A 158 4.64 -5.71 17.01
N GLU A 159 5.41 -4.99 16.20
CA GLU A 159 6.80 -5.30 15.93
C GLU A 159 7.69 -4.44 16.83
N ILE A 160 8.97 -4.81 16.89
CA ILE A 160 9.97 -4.10 17.67
C ILE A 160 10.85 -3.32 16.71
N ALA A 161 11.04 -2.02 16.98
CA ALA A 161 12.02 -1.21 16.26
C ALA A 161 13.44 -1.54 16.75
N HIS A 162 14.29 -1.96 15.81
CA HIS A 162 15.66 -2.39 16.08
C HIS A 162 16.70 -1.39 15.59
N GLU A 163 17.88 -1.44 16.21
CA GLU A 163 19.09 -0.80 15.73
C GLU A 163 19.89 -1.75 14.83
N LEU A 164 20.39 -1.21 13.73
CA LEU A 164 21.36 -1.83 12.84
C LEU A 164 22.76 -1.63 13.42
N GLU A 165 23.58 -2.68 13.38
CA GLU A 165 25.00 -2.59 13.62
C GLU A 165 25.72 -2.58 12.26
N LEU A 166 26.40 -1.48 11.97
CA LEU A 166 27.16 -1.32 10.74
C LEU A 166 28.49 -2.08 10.84
N SER A 167 29.11 -2.38 9.71
CA SER A 167 30.44 -3.02 9.65
C SER A 167 31.54 -2.20 10.36
N THR A 168 31.30 -0.91 10.56
CA THR A 168 32.16 0.02 11.32
C THR A 168 32.00 -0.10 12.84
N GLY A 169 31.06 -0.92 13.34
CA GLY A 169 30.67 -1.02 14.75
C GLY A 169 29.71 0.07 15.22
N GLU A 170 29.35 1.03 14.35
CA GLU A 170 28.37 2.06 14.67
C GLU A 170 26.95 1.48 14.70
N ARG A 171 26.13 1.96 15.64
CA ARG A 171 24.72 1.55 15.77
C ARG A 171 23.80 2.66 15.31
N ARG A 172 22.85 2.34 14.43
CA ARG A 172 21.89 3.30 13.84
C ARG A 172 20.48 2.74 13.97
N GLY A 173 19.48 3.59 14.22
CA GLY A 173 18.08 3.17 14.09
C GLY A 173 17.79 2.71 12.66
N ALA A 174 17.13 1.57 12.51
CA ALA A 174 16.93 0.99 11.18
C ALA A 174 16.12 1.91 10.26
N LEU A 175 15.04 2.53 10.77
CA LEU A 175 14.23 3.45 9.96
C LEU A 175 15.04 4.66 9.54
N SER A 176 15.73 5.31 10.47
CA SER A 176 16.54 6.49 10.18
C SER A 176 17.64 6.18 9.15
N TYR A 177 18.30 5.04 9.29
CA TYR A 177 19.32 4.59 8.34
C TYR A 177 18.75 4.42 6.93
N PHE A 178 17.69 3.62 6.78
CA PHE A 178 17.09 3.36 5.47
C PHE A 178 16.39 4.57 4.87
N LEU A 179 15.84 5.48 5.70
CA LEU A 179 15.27 6.74 5.23
C LEU A 179 16.33 7.66 4.62
N VAL A 180 17.46 7.85 5.30
CA VAL A 180 18.58 8.66 4.77
C VAL A 180 19.14 8.02 3.49
N GLU A 181 19.26 6.70 3.46
CA GLU A 181 19.66 5.96 2.26
C GLU A 181 18.68 6.20 1.10
N ALA A 182 17.36 6.07 1.35
CA ALA A 182 16.32 6.28 0.36
C ALA A 182 16.33 7.72 -0.19
N LEU A 183 16.39 8.72 0.69
CA LEU A 183 16.47 10.13 0.29
C LEU A 183 17.71 10.41 -0.57
N SER A 184 18.87 9.89 -0.17
CA SER A 184 20.11 10.03 -0.93
C SER A 184 20.02 9.34 -2.29
N ALA A 185 19.48 8.12 -2.35
CA ALA A 185 19.35 7.35 -3.58
C ALA A 185 18.36 8.00 -4.56
N LEU A 186 17.18 8.41 -4.10
CA LEU A 186 16.15 9.04 -4.92
C LEU A 186 16.60 10.40 -5.43
N ARG A 187 17.22 11.23 -4.57
CA ARG A 187 17.80 12.52 -4.97
C ARG A 187 18.84 12.35 -6.07
N LYS A 188 19.77 11.40 -5.91
CA LYS A 188 20.83 11.15 -6.91
C LYS A 188 20.27 10.72 -8.27
N ARG A 189 19.13 10.04 -8.27
CA ARG A 189 18.45 9.56 -9.48
C ARG A 189 17.50 10.58 -10.10
N GLY A 190 17.38 11.79 -9.52
CA GLY A 190 16.45 12.81 -9.99
C GLY A 190 14.98 12.37 -9.89
N VAL A 191 14.67 11.40 -9.02
CA VAL A 191 13.30 10.94 -8.79
C VAL A 191 12.58 11.97 -7.91
N ASP A 192 11.34 12.32 -8.24
CA ASP A 192 10.50 13.11 -7.35
C ASP A 192 10.34 12.43 -5.99
N ILE A 193 10.79 13.13 -4.95
CA ILE A 193 10.78 12.64 -3.57
C ILE A 193 9.42 12.94 -2.95
N ASN A 194 8.48 12.02 -3.14
CA ASN A 194 7.19 12.01 -2.46
C ASN A 194 7.13 10.87 -1.42
N HIS A 195 6.13 10.91 -0.53
CA HIS A 195 6.04 9.94 0.55
C HIS A 195 5.84 8.51 0.05
N GLU A 196 5.16 8.31 -1.08
CA GLU A 196 4.96 7.00 -1.70
C GLU A 196 6.28 6.43 -2.26
N SER A 197 7.07 7.22 -2.99
CA SER A 197 8.36 6.79 -3.55
C SER A 197 9.40 6.50 -2.47
N ILE A 198 9.48 7.33 -1.43
CA ILE A 198 10.33 7.06 -0.26
C ILE A 198 9.88 5.77 0.44
N TYR A 199 8.57 5.66 0.71
CA TYR A 199 8.04 4.55 1.48
C TYR A 199 8.28 3.21 0.77
N GLU A 200 7.96 3.12 -0.52
CA GLU A 200 8.15 1.88 -1.28
C GLU A 200 9.63 1.53 -1.38
N TYR A 201 10.51 2.49 -1.72
CA TYR A 201 11.95 2.23 -1.76
C TYR A 201 12.47 1.72 -0.42
N MET A 202 12.10 2.40 0.67
CA MET A 202 12.46 2.01 2.03
C MET A 202 11.92 0.62 2.36
N ARG A 203 10.63 0.34 2.17
CA ARG A 203 9.99 -0.96 2.43
C ARG A 203 10.72 -2.10 1.73
N ILE A 204 11.08 -1.93 0.46
CA ILE A 204 11.78 -2.96 -0.31
C ILE A 204 13.19 -3.18 0.24
N ARG A 205 13.91 -2.12 0.61
CA ARG A 205 15.25 -2.24 1.23
C ARG A 205 15.18 -2.94 2.58
N PHE A 206 14.19 -2.62 3.41
CA PHE A 206 13.89 -3.35 4.62
C PHE A 206 13.64 -4.83 4.34
N HIS A 207 12.79 -5.15 3.36
CA HIS A 207 12.50 -6.54 3.02
C HIS A 207 13.75 -7.32 2.55
N ALA A 208 14.60 -6.67 1.75
CA ALA A 208 15.80 -7.30 1.19
C ALA A 208 16.93 -7.46 2.22
N SER A 209 17.13 -6.47 3.09
CA SER A 209 18.31 -6.38 3.97
C SER A 209 18.02 -6.59 5.47
N TRP A 210 16.78 -6.34 5.91
CA TRP A 210 16.41 -6.38 7.33
C TRP A 210 14.93 -6.75 7.56
N PRO A 211 14.49 -7.98 7.22
CA PRO A 211 13.07 -8.38 7.26
C PRO A 211 12.50 -8.60 8.67
N ARG A 212 13.14 -8.07 9.71
CA ARG A 212 12.75 -8.25 11.13
C ARG A 212 11.74 -7.21 11.61
N GLN A 213 11.56 -6.13 10.85
CA GLN A 213 10.58 -5.09 11.12
C GLN A 213 10.05 -4.57 9.79
N THR A 214 8.81 -4.10 9.81
CA THR A 214 8.08 -3.60 8.66
C THR A 214 7.81 -2.11 8.88
N PRO A 215 8.47 -1.19 8.16
CA PRO A 215 8.15 0.21 8.29
C PRO A 215 6.71 0.46 7.80
N MET A 216 6.00 1.38 8.48
CA MET A 216 4.62 1.73 8.11
C MET A 216 4.53 3.19 7.67
N ARG A 217 3.60 3.46 6.76
CA ARG A 217 3.19 4.80 6.37
C ARG A 217 1.70 4.99 6.68
N TYR A 218 1.39 6.07 7.39
CA TYR A 218 0.02 6.49 7.69
C TYR A 218 -0.27 7.88 7.12
N GLY A 219 -1.54 8.14 6.87
CA GLY A 219 -2.06 9.40 6.35
C GLY A 219 -1.86 9.61 4.86
N ASN A 220 -1.80 10.89 4.50
CA ASN A 220 -1.75 11.33 3.11
C ASN A 220 -0.44 10.88 2.44
N LYS A 221 -0.55 10.22 1.28
CA LYS A 221 0.61 9.71 0.52
C LYS A 221 1.12 10.67 -0.56
N ASN A 222 0.29 11.62 -0.97
CA ASN A 222 0.51 12.41 -2.17
C ASN A 222 1.34 13.67 -1.92
N PHE A 223 1.71 13.96 -0.66
CA PHE A 223 2.58 15.09 -0.35
C PHE A 223 4.02 14.82 -0.79
N SER A 224 4.68 15.87 -1.25
CA SER A 224 6.13 15.89 -1.39
C SER A 224 6.77 15.92 0.00
N PHE A 225 7.90 15.23 0.16
CA PHE A 225 8.61 15.17 1.44
C PHE A 225 9.25 16.52 1.83
N PHE A 226 9.62 17.36 0.86
CA PHE A 226 10.28 18.66 1.08
C PHE A 226 9.43 19.86 0.62
N GLY A 227 8.09 19.73 0.62
CA GLY A 227 7.19 20.89 0.41
C GLY A 227 6.90 21.27 -1.05
N GLY A 228 7.01 20.34 -2.00
CA GLY A 228 6.53 20.52 -3.38
C GLY A 228 5.02 20.33 -3.55
N PRO A 229 4.45 20.67 -4.73
CA PRO A 229 3.05 20.42 -5.04
C PRO A 229 2.72 18.94 -4.86
N ALA A 230 1.51 18.64 -4.39
CA ALA A 230 1.06 17.25 -4.29
C ALA A 230 1.01 16.65 -5.70
N ILE A 231 1.85 15.65 -5.96
CA ILE A 231 1.83 14.90 -7.21
C ILE A 231 1.15 13.58 -6.91
N ALA A 232 -0.08 13.43 -7.39
CA ALA A 232 -0.76 12.14 -7.36
C ALA A 232 0.04 11.16 -8.22
N SER A 233 0.75 10.22 -7.59
CA SER A 233 1.53 9.21 -8.30
C SER A 233 1.22 7.82 -7.78
N SER A 234 0.00 7.34 -8.05
CA SER A 234 -0.29 5.91 -7.87
C SER A 234 0.31 5.15 -9.04
N ARG A 235 1.53 4.65 -8.89
CA ARG A 235 2.21 3.87 -9.93
C ARG A 235 1.88 2.39 -9.75
N PRO A 236 1.19 1.73 -10.70
CA PRO A 236 0.70 0.36 -10.53
C PRO A 236 1.78 -0.68 -10.88
N PHE A 237 3.04 -0.45 -10.51
CA PHE A 237 4.16 -1.33 -10.87
C PHE A 237 4.56 -2.21 -9.69
N ALA A 238 4.90 -3.46 -10.00
CA ALA A 238 5.57 -4.32 -9.04
C ALA A 238 7.04 -3.86 -8.90
N TYR A 239 7.68 -4.22 -7.79
CA TYR A 239 9.05 -3.84 -7.53
C TYR A 239 10.00 -5.02 -7.62
N VAL A 240 11.26 -4.73 -7.92
CA VAL A 240 12.33 -5.71 -8.00
C VAL A 240 13.38 -5.47 -6.92
N TYR A 241 13.86 -6.56 -6.33
CA TYR A 241 14.95 -6.56 -5.37
C TYR A 241 15.88 -7.75 -5.56
N THR A 242 17.10 -7.62 -5.06
CA THR A 242 18.11 -8.68 -5.13
C THR A 242 18.22 -9.35 -3.77
N LYS A 243 18.12 -10.68 -3.74
CA LYS A 243 18.27 -11.50 -2.53
C LYS A 243 19.18 -12.68 -2.86
N ASN A 244 20.25 -12.88 -2.10
CA ASN A 244 21.23 -13.96 -2.32
C ASN A 244 21.77 -14.03 -3.76
N ASN A 245 22.04 -12.87 -4.39
CA ASN A 245 22.46 -12.72 -5.79
C ASN A 245 21.41 -13.16 -6.84
N SER A 246 20.18 -13.46 -6.43
CA SER A 246 19.05 -13.72 -7.33
C SER A 246 18.14 -12.51 -7.39
N LEU A 247 17.58 -12.26 -8.58
CA LEU A 247 16.62 -11.19 -8.82
C LEU A 247 15.23 -11.68 -8.42
N CYS A 248 14.52 -10.89 -7.62
CA CYS A 248 13.24 -11.25 -7.05
C CYS A 248 12.22 -10.15 -7.34
N LEU A 249 11.04 -10.54 -7.78
CA LEU A 249 9.87 -9.71 -7.98
C LEU A 249 9.04 -9.72 -6.69
N ASP A 250 8.69 -8.53 -6.18
CA ASP A 250 7.76 -8.34 -5.06
C ASP A 250 6.30 -8.49 -5.52
N ALA A 251 6.04 -9.57 -6.25
CA ALA A 251 4.71 -10.01 -6.69
C ALA A 251 4.73 -11.52 -6.95
N GLY A 252 3.65 -12.22 -6.57
CA GLY A 252 3.49 -13.67 -6.68
C GLY A 252 2.11 -14.08 -7.17
N GLU A 253 1.67 -15.28 -6.81
CA GLU A 253 0.35 -15.83 -7.19
C GLU A 253 -0.80 -14.90 -6.78
N ALA A 254 -0.72 -14.31 -5.58
CA ALA A 254 -1.74 -13.39 -5.06
C ALA A 254 -1.88 -12.10 -5.91
N HIS A 255 -0.85 -11.78 -6.70
CA HIS A 255 -0.82 -10.65 -7.62
C HIS A 255 -1.18 -11.05 -9.05
N GLY A 256 -1.45 -12.34 -9.29
CA GLY A 256 -1.75 -12.90 -10.60
C GLY A 256 -0.51 -13.17 -11.47
N VAL A 257 0.68 -13.33 -10.86
CA VAL A 257 1.92 -13.69 -11.57
C VAL A 257 1.93 -15.18 -11.90
N HIS A 258 2.40 -15.53 -13.10
CA HIS A 258 2.54 -16.90 -13.56
C HIS A 258 3.98 -17.20 -14.00
N THR A 259 4.38 -18.48 -13.87
CA THR A 259 5.66 -18.94 -14.41
C THR A 259 5.73 -18.68 -15.91
N GLY A 260 6.84 -18.11 -16.36
CA GLY A 260 7.09 -17.75 -17.75
C GLY A 260 6.59 -16.36 -18.15
N ASP A 261 5.89 -15.63 -17.28
CA ASP A 261 5.55 -14.21 -17.48
C ASP A 261 6.81 -13.39 -17.77
N ILE A 262 6.68 -12.36 -18.61
CA ILE A 262 7.78 -11.48 -18.99
C ILE A 262 7.49 -10.07 -18.49
N TYR A 263 8.46 -9.50 -17.77
CA TYR A 263 8.40 -8.14 -17.26
C TYR A 263 9.44 -7.26 -17.95
N LYS A 264 9.04 -6.03 -18.30
CA LYS A 264 9.93 -4.92 -18.61
C LYS A 264 10.33 -4.25 -17.30
N LEU A 265 11.62 -4.22 -17.05
CA LEU A 265 12.23 -3.64 -15.87
C LEU A 265 12.73 -2.25 -16.21
N HIS A 266 12.34 -1.29 -15.38
CA HIS A 266 12.71 0.10 -15.51
C HIS A 266 13.43 0.57 -14.25
N PRO A 267 14.42 1.46 -14.40
CA PRO A 267 15.09 2.02 -13.24
C PRO A 267 14.14 2.93 -12.42
N PRO A 268 14.42 3.19 -11.15
CA PRO A 268 13.51 3.90 -10.25
C PRO A 268 13.09 5.31 -10.70
N GLU A 269 13.96 5.99 -11.45
CA GLU A 269 13.74 7.29 -12.10
C GLU A 269 12.71 7.28 -13.22
N TRP A 270 12.32 6.10 -13.71
CA TRP A 270 11.33 5.99 -14.76
C TRP A 270 9.97 6.53 -14.32
N LEU A 271 9.44 7.48 -15.09
CA LEU A 271 8.21 8.22 -14.80
C LEU A 271 6.95 7.63 -15.50
N GLY A 272 7.05 6.45 -16.11
CA GLY A 272 5.96 5.83 -16.88
C GLY A 272 6.15 5.93 -18.39
N ASP A 273 5.13 5.53 -19.15
CA ASP A 273 5.13 5.49 -20.63
C ASP A 273 4.99 6.88 -21.29
N SER A 274 5.68 7.91 -20.77
CA SER A 274 5.79 9.19 -21.47
C SER A 274 6.64 9.00 -22.73
N ALA A 275 6.06 9.18 -23.91
CA ALA A 275 6.59 8.82 -25.23
C ALA A 275 7.97 9.42 -25.65
N ASN A 276 8.64 10.20 -24.80
CA ASN A 276 9.90 10.90 -25.12
C ASN A 276 11.10 10.49 -24.24
N GLN A 277 11.13 9.28 -23.68
CA GLN A 277 12.35 8.82 -22.99
C GLN A 277 13.36 8.29 -24.01
N VAL A 278 14.25 9.18 -24.47
CA VAL A 278 15.46 8.81 -25.22
C VAL A 278 16.44 8.18 -24.22
N GLY A 279 16.72 6.89 -24.40
CA GLY A 279 17.60 6.12 -23.52
C GLY A 279 16.89 5.15 -22.57
N ASP A 280 15.75 4.59 -22.96
CA ASP A 280 15.09 3.50 -22.23
C ASP A 280 16.03 2.28 -22.22
N THR A 281 16.93 2.20 -21.23
CA THR A 281 17.71 1.01 -20.88
C THR A 281 16.78 -0.01 -20.23
N SER A 282 15.68 -0.31 -20.92
CA SER A 282 14.70 -1.25 -20.43
C SER A 282 15.24 -2.65 -20.57
N VAL A 283 15.15 -3.39 -19.49
CA VAL A 283 15.64 -4.75 -19.43
C VAL A 283 14.45 -5.68 -19.32
N THR A 284 14.40 -6.75 -20.10
CA THR A 284 13.34 -7.74 -19.93
C THR A 284 13.82 -8.86 -19.03
N ALA A 285 12.95 -9.34 -18.15
CA ALA A 285 13.22 -10.51 -17.32
C ALA A 285 12.02 -11.46 -17.35
N ARG A 286 12.30 -12.76 -17.25
CA ARG A 286 11.29 -13.82 -17.23
C ARG A 286 11.09 -14.33 -15.82
N VAL A 287 9.85 -14.62 -15.47
CA VAL A 287 9.50 -15.30 -14.22
C VAL A 287 9.82 -16.79 -14.32
N ASP A 288 10.62 -17.30 -13.40
CA ASP A 288 10.98 -18.72 -13.32
C ASP A 288 10.13 -19.44 -12.27
N THR A 289 10.32 -19.06 -11.00
CA THR A 289 9.61 -19.65 -9.87
C THR A 289 8.64 -18.63 -9.28
N VAL A 290 7.36 -19.00 -9.18
CA VAL A 290 6.34 -18.19 -8.51
C VAL A 290 6.10 -18.75 -7.11
N ARG A 291 6.09 -17.89 -6.10
CA ARG A 291 5.60 -18.21 -4.75
C ARG A 291 4.32 -17.42 -4.49
N CYS A 292 3.67 -17.64 -3.36
CA CYS A 292 2.40 -16.99 -3.04
C CYS A 292 2.43 -15.45 -3.14
N LEU A 293 3.55 -14.81 -2.75
CA LEU A 293 3.62 -13.35 -2.63
C LEU A 293 4.81 -12.73 -3.35
N THR A 294 5.81 -13.51 -3.75
CA THR A 294 6.98 -13.07 -4.53
C THR A 294 7.20 -13.97 -5.74
N SER A 295 8.14 -13.64 -6.63
CA SER A 295 8.59 -14.49 -7.75
C SER A 295 10.09 -14.34 -8.01
N ASP A 296 10.76 -15.37 -8.50
CA ASP A 296 12.17 -15.28 -8.94
C ASP A 296 12.24 -14.95 -10.44
N LEU A 297 13.15 -14.04 -10.79
CA LEU A 297 13.37 -13.57 -12.15
C LEU A 297 14.68 -14.12 -12.72
N THR A 298 14.62 -14.58 -13.97
CA THR A 298 15.72 -15.15 -14.76
C THR A 298 15.73 -14.58 -16.18
N ASN A 299 16.68 -15.02 -17.01
CA ASN A 299 16.82 -14.68 -18.43
C ASN A 299 16.71 -13.16 -18.66
N VAL A 300 17.69 -12.44 -18.12
CA VAL A 300 17.68 -10.98 -18.10
C VAL A 300 18.30 -10.51 -19.41
N GLU A 301 17.53 -9.81 -20.24
CA GLU A 301 17.98 -9.38 -21.56
C GLU A 301 17.98 -7.84 -21.68
N PRO A 302 19.13 -7.21 -21.99
CA PRO A 302 20.44 -7.82 -22.25
C PRO A 302 21.19 -8.26 -20.98
N GLU A 303 21.81 -9.46 -20.99
CA GLU A 303 22.51 -10.05 -19.82
C GLU A 303 23.61 -9.16 -19.22
N THR A 304 24.19 -8.26 -20.03
CA THR A 304 25.21 -7.29 -19.59
C THR A 304 24.69 -6.35 -18.51
N THR A 305 23.38 -6.08 -18.47
CA THR A 305 22.74 -5.15 -17.52
C THR A 305 22.31 -5.82 -16.22
N LYS A 306 22.43 -7.16 -16.08
CA LYS A 306 22.02 -7.89 -14.87
C LYS A 306 22.70 -7.37 -13.58
N LYS A 307 23.92 -6.84 -13.70
CA LYS A 307 24.67 -6.25 -12.57
C LYS A 307 24.22 -4.83 -12.22
N GLU A 308 23.51 -4.16 -13.12
CA GLU A 308 23.00 -2.80 -12.96
C GLU A 308 21.60 -2.78 -12.35
N ILE A 309 20.85 -3.89 -12.49
CA ILE A 309 19.56 -4.06 -11.84
C ILE A 309 19.77 -4.16 -10.33
N GLY A 310 19.19 -3.20 -9.63
CA GLY A 310 19.29 -3.07 -8.19
C GLY A 310 17.94 -3.08 -7.50
N THR A 311 17.98 -3.01 -6.18
CA THR A 311 16.77 -2.86 -5.37
C THR A 311 16.01 -1.58 -5.72
N GLY A 312 14.68 -1.70 -5.88
CA GLY A 312 13.76 -0.58 -6.10
C GLY A 312 13.39 -0.34 -7.56
N TRP A 313 13.90 -1.14 -8.51
CA TRP A 313 13.48 -1.07 -9.91
C TRP A 313 11.99 -1.41 -10.06
N HIS A 314 11.35 -0.78 -11.04
CA HIS A 314 9.94 -1.01 -11.37
C HIS A 314 9.83 -2.14 -12.38
N ALA A 315 8.81 -2.99 -12.24
CA ALA A 315 8.50 -4.07 -13.15
C ALA A 315 7.09 -3.86 -13.74
N LYS A 316 7.04 -3.67 -15.06
CA LYS A 316 5.81 -3.63 -15.85
C LYS A 316 5.63 -4.94 -16.59
N LEU A 317 4.47 -5.58 -16.44
CA LEU A 317 4.16 -6.81 -17.14
C LEU A 317 4.05 -6.54 -18.65
N LEU A 318 4.76 -7.32 -19.46
CA LEU A 318 4.68 -7.28 -20.93
C LEU A 318 3.80 -8.40 -21.47
N THR A 319 4.06 -9.62 -21.00
CA THR A 319 3.34 -10.80 -21.47
C THR A 319 3.00 -11.66 -20.28
N SER A 320 1.71 -11.95 -20.12
CA SER A 320 1.25 -12.99 -19.20
C SER A 320 0.99 -14.30 -19.93
N LEU A 321 1.38 -15.41 -19.30
CA LEU A 321 0.99 -16.77 -19.65
C LEU A 321 -0.21 -17.26 -18.85
N SER A 322 -0.94 -16.35 -18.19
CA SER A 322 -2.18 -16.72 -17.52
C SER A 322 -3.18 -17.35 -18.49
N GLN A 323 -3.79 -18.45 -18.06
CA GLN A 323 -4.92 -19.08 -18.76
C GLN A 323 -6.23 -18.29 -18.56
N ARG A 324 -6.25 -17.26 -17.71
CA ARG A 324 -7.43 -16.42 -17.40
C ARG A 324 -7.48 -15.13 -18.19
N LYS A 325 -6.90 -15.09 -19.38
CA LYS A 325 -7.11 -13.94 -20.26
C LYS A 325 -8.59 -13.79 -20.55
N ILE A 326 -9.06 -12.55 -20.50
CA ILE A 326 -10.46 -12.24 -20.72
C ILE A 326 -10.72 -12.29 -22.22
N SER A 327 -11.51 -13.27 -22.64
CA SER A 327 -11.89 -13.42 -24.05
C SER A 327 -12.91 -12.36 -24.44
N VAL A 328 -12.58 -11.62 -25.50
CA VAL A 328 -13.42 -10.59 -26.10
C VAL A 328 -13.62 -10.91 -27.56
N ARG A 329 -14.89 -10.97 -27.98
CA ARG A 329 -15.24 -11.15 -29.38
C ARG A 329 -15.20 -9.82 -30.12
N LEU A 330 -14.47 -9.80 -31.24
CA LEU A 330 -14.42 -8.67 -32.16
C LEU A 330 -14.89 -9.12 -33.55
N PRO A 331 -15.82 -8.37 -34.18
CA PRO A 331 -16.12 -8.55 -35.59
C PRO A 331 -14.87 -8.32 -36.44
N ALA A 332 -14.70 -9.10 -37.52
CA ALA A 332 -13.46 -9.08 -38.33
C ALA A 332 -13.11 -7.68 -38.85
N ASN A 333 -14.12 -6.91 -39.27
CA ASN A 333 -13.96 -5.53 -39.75
C ASN A 333 -13.45 -4.55 -38.68
N VAL A 334 -13.69 -4.81 -37.40
CA VAL A 334 -13.18 -4.01 -36.27
C VAL A 334 -11.77 -4.44 -35.93
N TYR A 335 -11.52 -5.75 -35.91
CA TYR A 335 -10.20 -6.33 -35.63
C TYR A 335 -9.15 -5.76 -36.58
N ASP A 336 -9.42 -5.74 -37.89
CA ASP A 336 -8.46 -5.24 -38.88
C ASP A 336 -8.10 -3.76 -38.67
N ARG A 337 -9.08 -2.92 -38.32
CA ARG A 337 -8.87 -1.49 -38.06
C ARG A 337 -8.07 -1.25 -36.78
N VAL A 338 -8.41 -2.00 -35.73
CA VAL A 338 -7.71 -1.96 -34.44
C VAL A 338 -6.26 -2.42 -34.59
N HIS A 339 -6.03 -3.53 -35.30
CA HIS A 339 -4.72 -4.10 -35.53
C HIS A 339 -3.82 -3.16 -36.34
N GLN A 340 -4.40 -2.38 -37.25
CA GLN A 340 -3.65 -1.35 -38.00
C GLN A 340 -3.34 -0.11 -37.15
N ALA A 341 -4.11 0.19 -36.11
CA ALA A 341 -4.02 1.41 -35.32
C ALA A 341 -3.06 1.31 -34.11
N LYS A 342 -2.70 0.11 -33.64
CA LYS A 342 -1.94 -0.07 -32.38
C LYS A 342 -0.81 -1.08 -32.53
N THR A 343 0.37 -0.77 -31.98
CA THR A 343 1.36 -1.77 -31.58
C THR A 343 0.74 -2.56 -30.42
N LEU A 344 0.41 -3.84 -30.61
CA LEU A 344 -0.31 -4.71 -29.67
C LEU A 344 0.54 -5.09 -28.43
N GLU A 345 1.23 -4.13 -27.82
CA GLU A 345 2.24 -4.36 -26.78
C GLU A 345 1.67 -4.71 -25.40
N ASP A 346 0.36 -4.58 -25.17
CA ASP A 346 -0.25 -4.92 -23.87
C ASP A 346 -1.52 -5.78 -24.02
N GLN A 347 -1.33 -7.04 -24.41
CA GLN A 347 -2.37 -8.09 -24.37
C GLN A 347 -2.21 -9.00 -23.14
N SER A 348 -1.64 -8.47 -22.05
CA SER A 348 -1.35 -9.26 -20.85
C SER A 348 -2.61 -9.90 -20.26
N TYR A 349 -3.75 -9.20 -20.35
CA TYR A 349 -5.02 -9.60 -19.73
C TYR A 349 -6.14 -9.93 -20.72
N LEU A 350 -5.93 -9.67 -22.02
CA LEU A 350 -6.96 -9.70 -23.06
C LEU A 350 -6.66 -10.80 -24.09
N HIS A 351 -7.67 -11.59 -24.43
CA HIS A 351 -7.65 -12.51 -25.56
C HIS A 351 -8.69 -12.08 -26.58
N LEU A 352 -8.29 -11.88 -27.84
CA LEU A 352 -9.20 -11.44 -28.90
C LEU A 352 -9.63 -12.64 -29.75
N CYS A 353 -10.94 -12.88 -29.79
CA CYS A 353 -11.55 -13.93 -30.59
C CYS A 353 -12.14 -13.31 -31.86
N ILE A 354 -11.64 -13.73 -33.02
CA ILE A 354 -12.12 -13.28 -34.33
C ILE A 354 -13.08 -14.34 -34.84
N SER A 355 -14.37 -14.12 -34.69
CA SER A 355 -15.38 -15.04 -35.20
C SER A 355 -16.70 -14.29 -35.38
N ASP A 356 -17.35 -14.52 -36.53
CA ASP A 356 -18.75 -14.18 -36.76
C ASP A 356 -19.69 -15.31 -36.24
N ASP A 357 -19.11 -16.40 -35.71
CA ASP A 357 -19.80 -17.60 -35.23
C ASP A 357 -19.72 -17.72 -33.70
N ASP A 358 -20.82 -18.12 -33.06
CA ASP A 358 -21.03 -18.11 -31.60
C ASP A 358 -20.32 -19.25 -30.83
N GLY A 359 -19.42 -19.99 -31.48
CA GLY A 359 -18.82 -21.22 -30.93
C GLY A 359 -17.92 -21.02 -29.71
N GLU A 360 -17.28 -19.86 -29.54
CA GLU A 360 -16.37 -19.58 -28.42
C GLU A 360 -17.02 -18.63 -27.40
N ALA A 361 -17.23 -19.08 -26.16
CA ALA A 361 -17.80 -18.27 -25.10
C ALA A 361 -16.87 -17.10 -24.73
N CYS A 362 -17.27 -15.88 -25.11
CA CYS A 362 -16.55 -14.65 -24.79
C CYS A 362 -17.22 -13.93 -23.62
N MET A 363 -16.42 -13.32 -22.75
CA MET A 363 -16.94 -12.54 -21.62
C MET A 363 -17.54 -11.22 -22.06
N PHE A 364 -16.98 -10.63 -23.13
CA PHE A 364 -17.46 -9.41 -23.74
C PHE A 364 -17.59 -9.58 -25.24
N ASN A 365 -18.60 -8.94 -25.82
CA ASN A 365 -18.88 -8.96 -27.26
C ASN A 365 -18.97 -7.52 -27.76
N VAL A 366 -18.21 -7.18 -28.81
CA VAL A 366 -18.33 -5.86 -29.44
C VAL A 366 -19.28 -5.93 -30.62
N VAL A 367 -20.28 -5.05 -30.63
CA VAL A 367 -21.24 -4.92 -31.72
C VAL A 367 -21.28 -3.48 -32.23
N PHE A 368 -21.77 -3.33 -33.46
CA PHE A 368 -22.16 -2.03 -33.99
C PHE A 368 -23.65 -1.85 -33.76
N ASN A 369 -24.03 -0.75 -33.12
CA ASN A 369 -25.43 -0.40 -32.98
C ASN A 369 -25.96 0.36 -34.22
N ASP A 370 -27.28 0.48 -34.31
CA ASP A 370 -27.97 1.18 -35.41
C ASP A 370 -27.61 2.67 -35.53
N GLN A 371 -26.99 3.25 -34.49
CA GLN A 371 -26.54 4.64 -34.42
C GLN A 371 -25.08 4.81 -34.89
N GLY A 372 -24.41 3.73 -35.31
CA GLY A 372 -23.02 3.75 -35.77
C GLY A 372 -21.99 3.91 -34.65
N HIS A 373 -22.33 3.48 -33.44
CA HIS A 373 -21.41 3.45 -32.29
C HIS A 373 -20.96 2.02 -32.02
N TYR A 374 -19.76 1.89 -31.46
CA TYR A 374 -19.32 0.64 -30.83
C TYR A 374 -20.03 0.48 -29.50
N GLU A 375 -20.63 -0.69 -29.31
CA GLU A 375 -21.28 -1.10 -28.07
C GLU A 375 -20.63 -2.39 -27.57
N ILE A 376 -20.32 -2.44 -26.28
CA ILE A 376 -19.73 -3.60 -25.62
C ILE A 376 -20.82 -4.25 -24.79
N LEU A 377 -21.15 -5.47 -25.14
CA LEU A 377 -22.14 -6.32 -24.49
C LEU A 377 -21.44 -7.36 -23.61
N ASP A 378 -22.16 -7.88 -22.62
CA ASP A 378 -21.70 -9.02 -21.82
C ASP A 378 -21.77 -10.34 -22.61
N GLY A 379 -21.33 -11.44 -21.99
CA GLY A 379 -21.34 -12.78 -22.60
C GLY A 379 -22.73 -13.33 -22.93
N LEU A 380 -23.80 -12.74 -22.38
CA LEU A 380 -25.21 -13.08 -22.66
C LEU A 380 -25.85 -12.10 -23.65
N GLY A 381 -25.10 -11.13 -24.19
CA GLY A 381 -25.60 -10.09 -25.09
C GLY A 381 -26.32 -8.94 -24.38
N GLY A 382 -26.22 -8.84 -23.05
CA GLY A 382 -26.77 -7.74 -22.26
C GLY A 382 -25.92 -6.47 -22.32
N THR A 383 -26.56 -5.31 -22.20
CA THR A 383 -25.86 -4.02 -22.13
C THR A 383 -25.13 -3.87 -20.80
N ILE A 384 -23.88 -3.44 -20.85
CA ILE A 384 -23.07 -3.24 -19.65
C ILE A 384 -23.23 -1.80 -19.14
N ALA A 385 -23.52 -1.67 -17.84
CA ALA A 385 -23.65 -0.37 -17.22
C ALA A 385 -22.30 0.39 -17.16
N ASN A 386 -22.39 1.73 -17.21
CA ASN A 386 -21.27 2.65 -17.00
C ASN A 386 -20.11 2.56 -18.00
N LEU A 387 -20.36 2.08 -19.21
CA LEU A 387 -19.39 2.17 -20.30
C LEU A 387 -19.55 3.47 -21.10
N PRO A 388 -18.45 4.04 -21.63
CA PRO A 388 -18.51 5.16 -22.55
C PRO A 388 -19.14 4.72 -23.88
N SER A 389 -19.96 5.59 -24.47
CA SER A 389 -20.41 5.41 -25.85
C SER A 389 -19.31 5.85 -26.80
N ILE A 390 -18.94 5.01 -27.77
CA ILE A 390 -17.80 5.26 -28.67
C ILE A 390 -18.32 5.36 -30.11
N PRO A 391 -18.50 6.58 -30.67
CA PRO A 391 -18.92 6.73 -32.05
C PRO A 391 -17.84 6.23 -33.02
N ALA A 392 -18.18 5.33 -33.94
CA ALA A 392 -17.19 4.70 -34.81
C ALA A 392 -16.52 5.67 -35.80
N GLY A 393 -17.17 6.80 -36.09
CA GLY A 393 -16.61 7.87 -36.94
C GLY A 393 -15.71 8.87 -36.20
N ALA A 394 -15.55 8.76 -34.87
CA ALA A 394 -14.74 9.70 -34.11
C ALA A 394 -13.24 9.43 -34.29
N GLN A 395 -12.42 10.49 -34.30
CA GLN A 395 -10.97 10.34 -34.38
C GLN A 395 -10.43 9.54 -33.17
N GLY A 396 -9.74 8.43 -33.46
CA GLY A 396 -9.20 7.52 -32.45
C GLY A 396 -10.25 6.63 -31.78
N ALA A 397 -11.41 6.39 -32.41
CA ALA A 397 -12.45 5.52 -31.86
C ALA A 397 -11.93 4.10 -31.57
N GLU A 398 -11.14 3.53 -32.48
CA GLU A 398 -10.55 2.19 -32.34
C GLU A 398 -9.57 2.12 -31.16
N GLN A 399 -8.77 3.17 -30.97
CA GLN A 399 -7.87 3.27 -29.82
C GLN A 399 -8.66 3.34 -28.51
N ARG A 400 -9.72 4.16 -28.44
CA ARG A 400 -10.59 4.26 -27.26
C ARG A 400 -11.31 2.96 -26.96
N LEU A 401 -11.77 2.25 -28.00
CA LEU A 401 -12.37 0.93 -27.87
C LEU A 401 -11.36 -0.03 -27.24
N MET A 402 -10.14 -0.07 -27.75
CA MET A 402 -9.11 -0.95 -27.20
C MET A 402 -8.70 -0.59 -25.78
N ASP A 403 -8.55 0.69 -25.46
CA ASP A 403 -8.23 1.13 -24.11
C ASP A 403 -9.35 0.74 -23.14
N THR A 404 -10.62 0.85 -23.57
CA THR A 404 -11.79 0.38 -22.79
C THR A 404 -11.77 -1.14 -22.60
N LEU A 405 -11.51 -1.92 -23.66
CA LEU A 405 -11.45 -3.38 -23.59
C LEU A 405 -10.29 -3.88 -22.72
N GLN A 406 -9.11 -3.25 -22.81
CA GLN A 406 -7.97 -3.54 -21.94
C GLN A 406 -8.30 -3.23 -20.48
N HIS A 407 -8.97 -2.10 -20.21
CA HIS A 407 -9.43 -1.71 -18.88
C HIS A 407 -10.39 -2.75 -18.29
N LEU A 408 -11.43 -3.12 -19.05
CA LEU A 408 -12.39 -4.16 -18.66
C LEU A 408 -11.73 -5.50 -18.39
N SER A 409 -10.78 -5.87 -19.26
CA SER A 409 -10.03 -7.12 -19.12
C SER A 409 -9.18 -7.12 -17.85
N LYS A 410 -8.48 -6.01 -17.56
CA LYS A 410 -7.70 -5.86 -16.33
C LYS A 410 -8.59 -5.90 -15.08
N PHE A 411 -9.76 -5.26 -15.13
CA PHE A 411 -10.73 -5.29 -14.04
C PHE A 411 -11.21 -6.72 -13.76
N LYS A 412 -11.70 -7.43 -14.79
CA LYS A 412 -12.21 -8.81 -14.64
C LYS A 412 -11.11 -9.81 -14.31
N TYR A 413 -9.90 -9.60 -14.82
CA TYR A 413 -8.74 -10.39 -14.42
C TYR A 413 -8.46 -10.25 -12.92
N ALA A 414 -8.42 -9.01 -12.40
CA ALA A 414 -8.20 -8.76 -10.98
C ALA A 414 -9.33 -9.32 -10.09
N GLU A 415 -10.58 -9.20 -10.55
CA GLU A 415 -11.76 -9.79 -9.90
C GLU A 415 -11.61 -11.32 -9.81
N GLY A 416 -11.11 -11.96 -10.86
CA GLY A 416 -10.91 -13.40 -10.98
C GLY A 416 -9.62 -13.95 -10.34
N ILE A 417 -8.78 -13.15 -9.68
CA ILE A 417 -7.63 -13.67 -8.92
C ILE A 417 -8.14 -14.48 -7.71
N GLU A 418 -7.79 -15.75 -7.60
CA GLU A 418 -8.20 -16.58 -6.46
C GLU A 418 -7.07 -17.52 -6.05
N ASN A 419 -7.08 -17.95 -4.79
CA ASN A 419 -6.12 -18.94 -4.34
C ASN A 419 -6.57 -20.33 -4.83
N ARG A 420 -5.91 -20.82 -5.89
CA ARG A 420 -6.20 -22.12 -6.50
C ARG A 420 -5.64 -23.31 -5.72
N THR A 421 -4.72 -23.05 -4.80
CA THR A 421 -4.13 -24.05 -3.91
C THR A 421 -4.27 -23.58 -2.46
N PRO A 422 -5.51 -23.57 -1.92
CA PRO A 422 -5.76 -23.11 -0.55
C PRO A 422 -4.92 -23.88 0.48
N ASP A 423 -4.28 -23.14 1.38
CA ASP A 423 -3.62 -23.72 2.54
C ASP A 423 -4.64 -23.77 3.69
N THR A 424 -5.30 -24.91 3.86
CA THR A 424 -6.28 -25.13 4.93
C THR A 424 -5.71 -24.86 6.33
N SER A 425 -4.42 -25.09 6.54
CA SER A 425 -3.77 -24.79 7.82
C SER A 425 -3.63 -23.29 8.08
N PHE A 426 -3.50 -22.50 7.00
CA PHE A 426 -3.49 -21.04 7.06
C PHE A 426 -4.90 -20.46 7.23
N GLU A 427 -5.89 -21.00 6.54
CA GLU A 427 -7.29 -20.55 6.63
C GLU A 427 -7.88 -20.77 8.04
N MET A 428 -7.46 -21.81 8.75
CA MET A 428 -7.84 -22.02 10.16
C MET A 428 -7.28 -20.95 11.12
N LEU A 429 -6.31 -20.13 10.70
CA LEU A 429 -5.74 -19.08 11.53
C LEU A 429 -6.60 -17.82 11.58
N PHE A 430 -7.67 -17.73 10.79
CA PHE A 430 -8.55 -16.57 10.81
C PHE A 430 -10.03 -16.93 10.62
N SER A 431 -10.91 -15.98 10.90
CA SER A 431 -12.28 -16.03 10.42
C SER A 431 -12.75 -14.67 9.91
N LEU A 432 -13.57 -14.72 8.87
CA LEU A 432 -14.23 -13.58 8.26
C LEU A 432 -15.73 -13.76 8.42
N VAL A 433 -16.37 -12.78 9.05
CA VAL A 433 -17.81 -12.77 9.27
C VAL A 433 -18.33 -11.40 8.86
N SER A 434 -19.42 -11.35 8.10
CA SER A 434 -19.98 -10.08 7.63
C SER A 434 -21.46 -9.98 7.89
N TYR A 435 -21.94 -8.77 8.12
CA TYR A 435 -23.34 -8.48 8.40
C TYR A 435 -23.71 -7.05 8.03
N VAL A 436 -25.01 -6.84 7.81
CA VAL A 436 -25.60 -5.50 7.72
C VAL A 436 -25.97 -5.09 9.15
N CYS A 437 -25.76 -3.82 9.50
CA CYS A 437 -26.07 -3.32 10.84
C CYS A 437 -27.51 -3.69 11.24
N ASP A 438 -27.70 -4.19 12.47
CA ASP A 438 -28.98 -4.67 13.03
C ASP A 438 -29.46 -6.06 12.56
N GLU A 439 -28.68 -6.78 11.74
CA GLU A 439 -28.94 -8.17 11.35
C GLU A 439 -27.96 -9.16 11.99
N GLU A 440 -28.35 -10.44 12.05
CA GLU A 440 -27.46 -11.50 12.54
C GLU A 440 -26.27 -11.72 11.59
N PRO A 441 -25.08 -12.07 12.12
CA PRO A 441 -23.92 -12.45 11.34
C PRO A 441 -24.23 -13.53 10.31
N SER A 442 -23.98 -13.24 9.04
CA SER A 442 -24.27 -14.16 7.93
C SER A 442 -22.98 -14.67 7.29
N ILE A 443 -22.99 -15.94 6.88
CA ILE A 443 -21.93 -16.57 6.07
C ILE A 443 -22.18 -16.31 4.57
N SER A 444 -23.26 -15.59 4.22
CA SER A 444 -23.54 -15.20 2.84
C SER A 444 -22.37 -14.41 2.25
N SER A 445 -22.13 -14.59 0.95
CA SER A 445 -21.23 -13.73 0.18
C SER A 445 -21.98 -12.60 -0.51
N VAL A 446 -23.32 -12.54 -0.43
CA VAL A 446 -24.15 -11.52 -1.08
C VAL A 446 -25.02 -10.83 -0.03
N PHE A 447 -25.02 -9.50 -0.05
CA PHE A 447 -25.75 -8.65 0.89
C PHE A 447 -26.54 -7.57 0.14
N ASP A 448 -27.76 -7.30 0.58
CA ASP A 448 -28.53 -6.14 0.16
C ASP A 448 -28.47 -5.07 1.26
N VAL A 449 -28.10 -3.84 0.89
CA VAL A 449 -27.90 -2.72 1.82
C VAL A 449 -28.66 -1.50 1.32
N GLU A 450 -29.35 -0.79 2.21
CA GLU A 450 -30.00 0.46 1.84
C GLU A 450 -28.96 1.57 1.58
N HIS A 451 -29.32 2.55 0.75
CA HIS A 451 -28.48 3.72 0.50
C HIS A 451 -28.19 4.46 1.81
N GLY A 452 -26.90 4.59 2.16
CA GLY A 452 -26.46 5.16 3.44
C GLY A 452 -26.39 4.14 4.59
N GLY A 453 -26.81 2.90 4.35
CA GLY A 453 -26.66 1.79 5.29
C GLY A 453 -25.21 1.35 5.46
N THR A 454 -24.95 0.60 6.54
CA THR A 454 -23.60 0.15 6.90
C THR A 454 -23.49 -1.37 6.78
N TRP A 455 -22.55 -1.82 5.96
CA TRP A 455 -22.06 -3.20 5.95
C TRP A 455 -20.83 -3.30 6.85
N GLN A 456 -20.75 -4.34 7.66
CA GLN A 456 -19.65 -4.55 8.59
C GLN A 456 -18.93 -5.86 8.27
N LEU A 457 -17.60 -5.79 8.28
CA LEU A 457 -16.73 -6.95 8.18
C LEU A 457 -15.99 -7.15 9.49
N GLU A 458 -16.23 -8.28 10.11
CA GLU A 458 -15.53 -8.75 11.29
C GLU A 458 -14.44 -9.74 10.87
N ILE A 459 -13.23 -9.50 11.38
CA ILE A 459 -12.05 -10.29 11.09
C ILE A 459 -11.41 -10.70 12.40
N GLU A 460 -11.17 -11.99 12.57
CA GLU A 460 -10.49 -12.53 13.75
C GLU A 460 -9.22 -13.24 13.31
N ASN A 461 -8.09 -12.93 13.96
CA ASN A 461 -6.85 -13.69 13.84
C ASN A 461 -6.75 -14.63 15.05
N LYS A 462 -6.89 -15.92 14.80
CA LYS A 462 -6.80 -17.04 15.77
C LYS A 462 -5.37 -17.60 15.86
N GLY A 463 -4.45 -17.05 15.06
CA GLY A 463 -3.07 -17.47 15.00
C GLY A 463 -2.20 -16.88 16.11
N LYS A 464 -0.96 -17.37 16.18
CA LYS A 464 0.09 -16.88 17.08
C LYS A 464 0.99 -15.81 16.45
N THR A 465 0.78 -15.52 15.17
CA THR A 465 1.55 -14.54 14.40
C THR A 465 0.61 -13.49 13.83
N ALA A 466 1.13 -12.29 13.59
CA ALA A 466 0.35 -11.25 12.94
C ALA A 466 -0.07 -11.67 11.53
N LEU A 467 -1.27 -11.25 11.13
CA LEU A 467 -1.79 -11.40 9.78
C LEU A 467 -1.94 -10.02 9.13
N TYR A 468 -1.88 -9.97 7.81
CA TYR A 468 -1.96 -8.74 7.05
C TYR A 468 -3.18 -8.79 6.15
N PHE A 469 -4.05 -7.81 6.30
CA PHE A 469 -5.33 -7.75 5.63
C PHE A 469 -5.35 -6.60 4.63
N THR A 470 -5.77 -6.86 3.39
CA THR A 470 -5.95 -5.86 2.34
C THR A 470 -7.37 -5.91 1.80
N LEU A 471 -7.97 -4.75 1.54
CA LEU A 471 -9.36 -4.64 1.09
C LEU A 471 -9.49 -3.82 -0.18
N PHE A 472 -10.05 -4.42 -1.23
CA PHE A 472 -10.37 -3.75 -2.49
C PHE A 472 -11.87 -3.60 -2.67
N ASN A 473 -12.30 -2.43 -3.16
CA ASN A 473 -13.65 -2.26 -3.71
C ASN A 473 -13.56 -2.17 -5.24
N PHE A 474 -14.21 -3.12 -5.90
CA PHE A 474 -14.51 -3.15 -7.32
C PHE A 474 -15.86 -2.46 -7.53
N THR A 475 -15.79 -1.21 -7.95
CA THR A 475 -16.96 -0.32 -8.00
C THR A 475 -17.77 -0.49 -9.29
N PRO A 476 -19.03 -0.03 -9.31
CA PRO A 476 -19.88 -0.02 -10.50
C PRO A 476 -19.32 0.77 -11.70
N SER A 477 -18.35 1.66 -11.49
CA SER A 477 -17.72 2.48 -12.54
C SER A 477 -16.42 1.89 -13.09
N TRP A 478 -16.21 0.58 -12.87
CA TRP A 478 -15.02 -0.14 -13.34
C TRP A 478 -13.70 0.38 -12.74
N LYS A 479 -13.79 1.05 -11.58
CA LYS A 479 -12.65 1.47 -10.76
C LYS A 479 -12.38 0.43 -9.67
N ILE A 480 -11.11 0.13 -9.42
CA ILE A 480 -10.64 -0.70 -8.30
C ILE A 480 -9.84 0.19 -7.35
N LYS A 481 -10.28 0.25 -6.09
CA LYS A 481 -9.62 1.04 -5.05
C LYS A 481 -9.27 0.20 -3.83
N ASN A 482 -8.13 0.50 -3.20
CA ASN A 482 -7.77 -0.04 -1.90
C ASN A 482 -8.43 0.81 -0.81
N LEU A 483 -9.40 0.24 -0.10
CA LEU A 483 -10.17 0.94 0.92
C LEU A 483 -9.31 1.33 2.13
N LEU A 484 -8.32 0.52 2.49
CA LEU A 484 -7.44 0.79 3.62
C LEU A 484 -6.49 1.96 3.31
N SER A 485 -6.04 2.09 2.06
CA SER A 485 -5.29 3.28 1.63
C SER A 485 -6.13 4.55 1.69
N GLU A 486 -7.43 4.49 1.38
CA GLU A 486 -8.34 5.64 1.49
C GLU A 486 -8.58 6.06 2.95
N LEU A 487 -8.52 5.11 3.88
CA LEU A 487 -8.59 5.34 5.32
C LEU A 487 -7.24 5.78 5.94
N GLY A 488 -6.25 6.14 5.11
CA GLY A 488 -4.95 6.59 5.59
C GLY A 488 -4.04 5.48 6.10
N HIS A 489 -4.40 4.20 5.97
CA HIS A 489 -3.51 3.10 6.30
C HIS A 489 -2.45 2.87 5.19
N ASN A 490 -1.52 1.99 5.49
CA ASN A 490 -0.40 1.61 4.64
C ASN A 490 -0.80 0.70 3.45
N GLY A 491 -2.05 0.76 3.01
CA GLY A 491 -2.64 -0.18 2.03
C GLY A 491 -2.94 -1.57 2.57
N PHE A 492 -2.58 -1.88 3.81
CA PHE A 492 -2.99 -3.07 4.53
C PHE A 492 -3.18 -2.75 6.02
N TRP A 493 -3.92 -3.60 6.72
CA TRP A 493 -4.11 -3.57 8.16
C TRP A 493 -3.40 -4.78 8.78
N VAL A 494 -2.55 -4.53 9.78
CA VAL A 494 -1.95 -5.57 10.62
C VAL A 494 -2.94 -6.03 11.70
N LEU A 495 -3.30 -7.31 11.67
CA LEU A 495 -4.13 -7.98 12.69
C LEU A 495 -3.24 -8.71 13.69
N GLU A 496 -3.38 -8.37 14.96
CA GLU A 496 -2.65 -8.99 16.07
C GLU A 496 -2.94 -10.48 16.21
N PRO A 497 -1.99 -11.28 16.71
CA PRO A 497 -2.27 -12.64 17.17
C PRO A 497 -3.41 -12.66 18.19
N ASN A 498 -4.37 -13.58 18.04
CA ASN A 498 -5.51 -13.74 18.96
C ASN A 498 -6.33 -12.46 19.15
N SER A 499 -6.53 -11.72 18.07
CA SER A 499 -7.28 -10.46 18.09
C SER A 499 -8.42 -10.46 17.10
N LYS A 500 -9.31 -9.48 17.27
CA LYS A 500 -10.50 -9.30 16.48
C LYS A 500 -10.64 -7.83 16.12
N ALA A 501 -11.03 -7.55 14.89
CA ALA A 501 -11.27 -6.21 14.38
C ALA A 501 -12.60 -6.17 13.61
N VAL A 502 -13.27 -5.02 13.64
CA VAL A 502 -14.50 -4.77 12.89
C VAL A 502 -14.29 -3.56 12.00
N LEU A 503 -14.62 -3.70 10.72
CA LEU A 503 -14.53 -2.65 9.72
C LEU A 503 -15.94 -2.28 9.22
N PRO A 504 -16.50 -1.15 9.63
CA PRO A 504 -17.75 -0.63 9.09
C PRO A 504 -17.52 0.12 7.77
N LEU A 505 -18.31 -0.21 6.75
CA LEU A 505 -18.35 0.48 5.46
C LEU A 505 -19.76 1.01 5.18
N VAL A 506 -19.86 2.33 5.00
CA VAL A 506 -21.11 2.98 4.58
C VAL A 506 -21.27 2.83 3.07
N MET A 507 -22.34 2.17 2.66
CA MET A 507 -22.62 1.86 1.27
C MET A 507 -23.54 2.93 0.66
N LYS A 508 -23.17 3.43 -0.52
CA LYS A 508 -23.91 4.50 -1.21
C LYS A 508 -23.97 4.20 -2.69
N VAL A 509 -25.15 4.45 -3.28
CA VAL A 509 -25.29 4.54 -4.74
C VAL A 509 -24.54 5.79 -5.22
N PRO A 510 -23.55 5.67 -6.12
CA PRO A 510 -22.79 6.82 -6.63
C PRO A 510 -23.69 7.90 -7.25
N GLU A 511 -23.40 9.18 -7.01
CA GLU A 511 -24.19 10.31 -7.54
C GLU A 511 -24.35 10.26 -9.07
N LEU A 512 -23.32 9.83 -9.78
CA LEU A 512 -23.34 9.68 -11.24
C LEU A 512 -24.39 8.66 -11.71
N LEU A 513 -24.63 7.61 -10.93
CA LEU A 513 -25.70 6.64 -11.20
C LEU A 513 -27.08 7.21 -10.87
N GLN A 514 -27.17 7.97 -9.76
CA GLN A 514 -28.42 8.65 -9.40
C GLN A 514 -28.87 9.63 -10.47
N ILE A 515 -27.95 10.43 -11.02
CA ILE A 515 -28.22 11.37 -12.13
C ILE A 515 -28.71 10.64 -13.38
N LYS A 516 -28.22 9.42 -13.64
CA LYS A 516 -28.68 8.56 -14.75
C LYS A 516 -30.02 7.85 -14.47
N GLY A 517 -30.63 8.08 -13.31
CA GLY A 517 -31.89 7.45 -12.89
C GLY A 517 -31.72 6.05 -12.31
N THR A 518 -30.49 5.57 -12.14
CA THR A 518 -30.22 4.25 -11.55
C THR A 518 -30.30 4.34 -10.03
N ARG A 519 -31.19 3.56 -9.42
CA ARG A 519 -31.43 3.51 -7.97
C ARG A 519 -30.72 2.38 -7.24
N CYS A 520 -29.95 1.56 -7.93
CA CYS A 520 -29.19 0.47 -7.33
C CYS A 520 -27.78 0.36 -7.92
N CYS A 521 -26.85 -0.20 -7.15
CA CYS A 521 -25.52 -0.52 -7.63
C CYS A 521 -24.97 -1.76 -6.94
N GLU A 522 -23.96 -2.37 -7.54
CA GLU A 522 -23.27 -3.54 -7.01
C GLU A 522 -21.78 -3.24 -6.87
N ASP A 523 -21.26 -3.45 -5.67
CA ASP A 523 -19.84 -3.33 -5.32
C ASP A 523 -19.32 -4.74 -4.97
N ILE A 524 -18.14 -5.12 -5.50
CA ILE A 524 -17.46 -6.35 -5.07
C ILE A 524 -16.34 -5.97 -4.11
N ILE A 525 -16.50 -6.34 -2.86
CA ILE A 525 -15.51 -6.16 -1.81
C ILE A 525 -14.63 -7.41 -1.76
N LYS A 526 -13.36 -7.25 -2.14
CA LYS A 526 -12.40 -8.34 -2.20
C LYS A 526 -11.35 -8.20 -1.10
N VAL A 527 -11.30 -9.22 -0.26
CA VAL A 527 -10.38 -9.35 0.87
C VAL A 527 -9.18 -10.19 0.45
N PHE A 528 -7.97 -9.74 0.81
CA PHE A 528 -6.76 -10.57 0.81
C PHE A 528 -6.21 -10.65 2.22
N ILE A 529 -5.86 -11.87 2.65
CA ILE A 529 -5.17 -12.12 3.92
C ILE A 529 -3.84 -12.75 3.61
N THR A 530 -2.75 -12.17 4.13
CA THR A 530 -1.39 -12.61 3.87
C THR A 530 -0.61 -12.80 5.18
N SER A 531 0.35 -13.72 5.14
CA SER A 531 1.27 -14.02 6.25
C SER A 531 2.38 -12.98 6.45
N LYS A 532 2.60 -12.10 5.47
CA LYS A 532 3.56 -10.99 5.52
C LYS A 532 2.96 -9.72 4.91
N ALA A 533 3.55 -8.57 5.26
CA ALA A 533 3.20 -7.28 4.69
C ALA A 533 3.36 -7.27 3.16
N THR A 534 2.26 -7.06 2.46
CA THR A 534 2.18 -7.17 1.00
C THR A 534 1.43 -5.98 0.43
N SER A 535 1.96 -5.38 -0.63
CA SER A 535 1.27 -4.36 -1.43
C SER A 535 0.79 -4.96 -2.75
N PHE A 536 -0.31 -4.45 -3.30
CA PHE A 536 -0.86 -4.89 -4.60
C PHE A 536 -1.02 -3.71 -5.55
N PRO A 537 0.08 -3.04 -5.95
CA PRO A 537 0.02 -1.83 -6.78
C PRO A 537 -0.65 -2.09 -8.13
N SER A 538 -0.44 -3.26 -8.73
CA SER A 538 -0.99 -3.66 -10.03
C SER A 538 -2.52 -3.82 -10.04
N MET A 539 -3.14 -4.00 -8.86
CA MET A 539 -4.58 -4.23 -8.69
C MET A 539 -5.39 -2.93 -8.67
N ILE A 540 -4.73 -1.78 -8.44
CA ILE A 540 -5.40 -0.47 -8.50
C ILE A 540 -5.72 -0.13 -9.94
N LEU A 541 -6.95 0.30 -10.17
CA LEU A 541 -7.44 0.67 -11.50
C LEU A 541 -8.28 1.94 -11.39
N PRO A 542 -7.99 3.01 -12.17
CA PRO A 542 -8.78 4.23 -12.15
C PRO A 542 -10.20 3.98 -12.71
N GLU A 543 -11.06 4.99 -12.63
CA GLU A 543 -12.35 4.96 -13.32
C GLU A 543 -12.14 5.07 -14.83
N ILE A 544 -13.01 4.42 -15.62
CA ILE A 544 -12.98 4.57 -17.08
C ILE A 544 -13.28 6.04 -17.42
N PRO A 545 -12.41 6.73 -18.18
CA PRO A 545 -12.65 8.12 -18.56
C PRO A 545 -13.96 8.24 -19.35
N LEU A 546 -14.96 8.90 -18.76
CA LEU A 546 -16.16 9.31 -19.48
C LEU A 546 -15.78 10.53 -20.32
N TYR A 547 -15.43 10.31 -21.59
CA TYR A 547 -14.88 11.35 -22.46
C TYR A 547 -15.81 12.57 -22.57
N ARG A 548 -15.39 13.68 -21.95
CA ARG A 548 -15.67 15.06 -22.41
C ARG A 548 -14.34 15.64 -22.94
N SER A 549 -14.44 16.40 -24.03
CA SER A 549 -13.34 16.84 -24.89
C SER A 549 -12.22 17.65 -24.22
N HIS A 550 -10.97 17.22 -24.48
CA HIS A 550 -9.67 17.94 -24.60
C HIS A 550 -9.18 18.91 -23.51
N TYR A 551 -7.92 18.73 -23.04
CA TYR A 551 -6.78 19.64 -23.30
C TYR A 551 -5.42 18.93 -23.08
N ARG A 552 -4.47 19.25 -23.97
CA ARG A 552 -3.06 18.79 -24.16
C ARG A 552 -2.16 19.66 -23.26
N GLY A 553 -1.27 19.18 -22.40
CA GLY A 553 0.07 18.61 -22.68
C GLY A 553 1.18 19.69 -22.56
N GLN A 554 2.22 19.49 -21.73
CA GLN A 554 3.51 20.20 -21.88
C GLN A 554 4.70 19.48 -21.19
N HIS A 555 5.84 19.51 -21.87
CA HIS A 555 7.10 18.77 -21.67
C HIS A 555 8.22 19.64 -21.05
N ASP A 556 9.33 18.97 -20.67
CA ASP A 556 10.77 19.36 -20.73
C ASP A 556 11.49 19.32 -19.37
N GLU A 557 12.76 18.98 -19.18
CA GLU A 557 13.87 18.29 -19.88
C GLU A 557 14.93 18.07 -18.75
N ALA A 558 15.67 16.95 -18.73
CA ALA A 558 16.72 16.69 -17.72
C ALA A 558 18.06 16.30 -18.37
N ARG A 559 19.17 16.58 -17.67
CA ARG A 559 20.57 16.26 -18.06
C ARG A 559 21.36 15.56 -16.93
N ASP A 560 21.88 14.38 -17.27
CA ASP A 560 23.11 13.62 -16.95
C ASP A 560 23.84 13.63 -15.58
N GLY A 561 24.20 12.41 -15.10
CA GLY A 561 25.54 12.15 -14.50
C GLY A 561 25.72 11.16 -13.31
N LEU A 562 25.72 9.83 -13.56
CA LEU A 562 26.53 8.70 -13.02
C LEU A 562 26.86 8.43 -11.51
N LEU A 563 26.56 7.16 -11.14
CA LEU A 563 27.32 6.12 -10.37
C LEU A 563 27.22 5.89 -8.83
N ALA A 564 26.68 4.68 -8.54
CA ALA A 564 27.11 3.58 -7.65
C ALA A 564 27.58 3.78 -6.19
N LEU A 565 26.89 3.10 -5.26
CA LEU A 565 27.45 2.30 -4.15
C LEU A 565 26.30 1.65 -3.35
N ASN A 566 26.36 0.33 -3.12
CA ASN A 566 26.11 -0.28 -1.79
C ASN A 566 26.29 -1.81 -1.82
N THR A 567 27.35 -2.26 -1.16
CA THR A 567 27.47 -3.59 -0.55
C THR A 567 28.03 -3.42 0.85
N GLY A 568 27.45 -4.13 1.83
CA GLY A 568 28.04 -4.30 3.16
C GLY A 568 27.08 -4.15 4.32
N LEU A 569 26.07 -5.01 4.44
CA LEU A 569 25.44 -5.29 5.74
C LEU A 569 25.84 -6.70 6.16
N THR A 570 26.80 -6.79 7.07
CA THR A 570 27.15 -8.04 7.76
C THR A 570 26.23 -8.20 8.97
N GLY A 571 25.04 -8.72 8.74
CA GLY A 571 24.21 -9.31 9.79
C GLY A 571 24.18 -10.82 9.57
N SER A 572 24.79 -11.60 10.47
CA SER A 572 24.53 -13.03 10.51
C SER A 572 23.02 -13.23 10.67
N PRO A 573 22.32 -13.91 9.74
CA PRO A 573 20.92 -14.23 9.94
C PRO A 573 20.85 -15.23 11.08
N SER A 574 20.63 -14.76 12.31
CA SER A 574 20.21 -15.62 13.41
C SER A 574 18.93 -16.30 12.93
N GLY A 575 19.01 -17.62 12.79
CA GLY A 575 18.05 -18.45 12.09
C GLY A 575 16.62 -18.38 12.63
N HIS A 576 15.75 -18.96 11.80
CA HIS A 576 14.31 -19.17 11.97
C HIS A 576 13.40 -17.97 11.70
N ASN A 577 13.19 -17.67 10.41
CA ASN A 577 11.88 -17.82 9.77
C ASN A 577 12.01 -17.58 8.26
N THR A 578 12.35 -18.61 7.48
CA THR A 578 11.82 -18.68 6.10
C THR A 578 10.33 -19.01 6.23
N GLY A 579 9.54 -18.03 6.69
CA GLY A 579 8.10 -18.18 6.83
C GLY A 579 7.55 -18.46 5.45
N TYR A 580 6.94 -19.64 5.28
CA TYR A 580 6.22 -20.00 4.07
C TYR A 580 5.24 -18.88 3.74
N GLU A 581 5.44 -18.23 2.59
CA GLU A 581 4.50 -17.23 2.09
C GLU A 581 3.15 -17.93 1.91
N ARG A 582 2.14 -17.36 2.53
CA ARG A 582 0.77 -17.85 2.53
C ARG A 582 -0.20 -16.71 2.33
N TRP A 583 -1.27 -17.01 1.62
CA TRP A 583 -2.34 -16.07 1.33
C TRP A 583 -3.69 -16.76 1.20
N ALA A 584 -4.75 -15.99 1.40
CA ALA A 584 -6.13 -16.38 1.13
C ALA A 584 -6.89 -15.15 0.61
N THR A 585 -8.02 -15.39 -0.06
CA THR A 585 -8.90 -14.32 -0.53
C THR A 585 -10.36 -14.71 -0.44
N GLN A 586 -11.22 -13.72 -0.20
CA GLN A 586 -12.67 -13.90 -0.13
C GLN A 586 -13.35 -12.67 -0.74
N ASN A 587 -14.44 -12.90 -1.47
CA ASN A 587 -15.24 -11.85 -2.11
C ASN A 587 -16.59 -11.72 -1.42
N PHE A 588 -17.07 -10.48 -1.30
CA PHE A 588 -18.42 -10.13 -0.87
C PHE A 588 -19.06 -9.22 -1.91
N ILE A 589 -20.27 -9.54 -2.33
CA ILE A 589 -21.06 -8.78 -3.31
C ILE A 589 -22.09 -7.97 -2.52
N ILE A 590 -21.98 -6.64 -2.60
CA ILE A 590 -22.83 -5.72 -1.86
C ILE A 590 -23.74 -4.99 -2.85
N LYS A 591 -25.05 -5.23 -2.75
CA LYS A 591 -26.09 -4.61 -3.56
C LYS A 591 -26.69 -3.45 -2.80
N THR A 592 -26.36 -2.22 -3.21
CA THR A 592 -26.89 -1.01 -2.56
C THR A 592 -28.12 -0.53 -3.30
N ARG A 593 -29.22 -0.22 -2.59
CA ARG A 593 -30.48 0.25 -3.20
C ARG A 593 -31.02 1.50 -2.51
N MET A 594 -31.55 2.44 -3.31
CA MET A 594 -32.34 3.57 -2.83
C MET A 594 -33.81 3.16 -2.75
N THR A 595 -34.44 3.40 -1.61
CA THR A 595 -35.87 3.19 -1.38
C THR A 595 -36.74 4.24 -2.08
#